data_AF-W0MYV1-F1
#
_entry.id   AF-W0MYV1-F1
#
_cell.length_a   1.000
_cell.length_b   1.000
_cell.length_c   1.000
_cell.angle_alpha   90.00
_cell.angle_beta   90.00
_cell.angle_gamma   90.00
#
_symmetry.space_group_name_H-M   'P 1'
#
loop_
_entity.id
_entity.type
_entity.pdbx_description
1 polymer ?
#
loop_
_entity_poly.entity_id
_entity_poly.type
_entity_poly.pdbx_seq_one_letter_code
_entity_poly.pdbx_strand_id
1 'polypeptide(L)'
;MAFDYDRSELLMSLTGSISEFFFRGVTDETKAVELRDRSRAMGLAIGRIQAVIMEPSEVSPDIYGEIKRLEKLIGDSVADGMSRQIQPGSELWKTLQGKADGD
;
A
#
# COMPACT_ATOMS: atom_id res chain seq x y z
N MET A 1 3.34 -12.72 28.79
CA MET A 1 2.67 -11.41 28.87
C MET A 1 1.96 -11.22 27.54
N ALA A 2 0.63 -11.33 27.50
CA ALA A 2 -0.11 -10.98 26.29
C ALA A 2 -0.29 -9.47 26.31
N PHE A 3 0.44 -8.76 25.48
CA PHE A 3 0.28 -7.32 25.31
C PHE A 3 -0.99 -7.13 24.48
N ASP A 4 -2.02 -6.52 25.06
CA ASP A 4 -3.28 -6.24 24.36
C ASP A 4 -3.12 -4.90 23.63
N TYR A 5 -2.62 -4.96 22.39
CA TYR A 5 -2.48 -3.78 21.54
C TYR A 5 -3.73 -3.61 20.68
N ASP A 6 -4.13 -2.36 20.44
CA ASP A 6 -5.15 -2.06 19.43
C ASP A 6 -4.59 -2.43 18.05
N ARG A 7 -5.10 -3.55 17.53
CA ARG A 7 -4.73 -4.10 16.22
C ARG A 7 -4.95 -3.11 15.08
N SER A 8 -5.96 -2.25 15.19
CA SER A 8 -6.28 -1.23 14.18
C SER A 8 -5.27 -0.09 14.23
N GLU A 9 -4.91 0.36 15.43
CA GLU A 9 -3.87 1.39 15.62
C GLU A 9 -2.50 0.91 15.13
N LEU A 10 -2.15 -0.35 15.43
CA LEU A 10 -0.93 -0.98 14.93
C LEU A 10 -0.93 -1.05 13.39
N LEU A 11 -2.03 -1.49 12.79
CA LEU A 11 -2.16 -1.57 11.34
C LEU A 11 -2.05 -0.19 10.67
N MET A 12 -2.68 0.84 11.23
CA MET A 12 -2.56 2.22 10.74
C MET A 12 -1.12 2.72 10.82
N SER A 13 -0.45 2.52 11.96
CA SER A 13 0.93 2.95 12.17
C SER A 13 1.88 2.26 11.18
N LEU A 14 1.73 0.96 10.99
CA LEU A 14 2.53 0.19 10.02
C LEU A 14 2.26 0.61 8.59
N THR A 15 1.00 0.91 8.23
CA THR A 15 0.65 1.39 6.89
C THR A 15 1.42 2.66 6.51
N GLY A 16 1.58 3.59 7.46
CA GLY A 16 2.39 4.80 7.26
C GLY A 16 3.85 4.47 6.93
N SER A 17 4.50 3.65 7.74
CA SER A 17 5.91 3.24 7.51
C SER A 17 6.10 2.43 6.23
N ILE A 18 5.15 1.56 5.89
CA ILE A 18 5.17 0.79 4.65
C ILE A 18 5.05 1.72 3.45
N SER A 19 4.17 2.72 3.51
CA SER A 19 4.03 3.73 2.45
C SER A 19 5.34 4.48 2.23
N GLU A 20 5.97 4.97 3.30
CA GLU A 20 7.27 5.64 3.23
C GLU A 20 8.33 4.73 2.59
N PHE A 21 8.39 3.45 2.97
CA PHE A 21 9.33 2.49 2.40
C PHE A 21 9.14 2.32 0.89
N PHE A 22 7.91 2.08 0.41
CA PHE A 22 7.64 1.80 -1.00
C PHE A 22 7.78 3.03 -1.90
N PHE A 23 7.48 4.22 -1.38
CA PHE A 23 7.58 5.48 -2.14
C PHE A 23 8.86 6.27 -1.84
N ARG A 24 9.79 5.70 -1.08
CA ARG A 24 11.12 6.29 -0.91
C ARG A 24 11.80 6.49 -2.25
N GLY A 25 12.32 7.70 -2.46
CA GLY A 25 13.07 8.06 -3.66
C GLY A 25 12.21 8.22 -4.91
N VAL A 26 10.88 8.34 -4.78
CA VAL A 26 10.05 8.79 -5.89
C VAL A 26 10.38 10.24 -6.22
N THR A 27 10.62 10.47 -7.50
CA THR A 27 10.93 11.78 -8.10
C THR A 27 10.01 12.04 -9.27
N ASP A 28 10.12 13.22 -9.89
CA ASP A 28 9.31 13.59 -11.06
C ASP A 28 9.69 12.77 -12.32
N GLU A 29 10.84 12.08 -12.31
CA GLU A 29 11.25 11.15 -13.36
C GLU A 29 10.60 9.75 -13.21
N THR A 30 9.97 9.48 -12.06
CA THR A 30 9.36 8.18 -11.77
C THR A 30 8.14 7.97 -12.66
N LYS A 31 8.15 6.88 -13.43
CA LYS A 31 7.10 6.61 -14.41
C LYS A 31 5.80 6.20 -13.74
N ALA A 32 4.67 6.52 -14.37
CA ALA A 32 3.34 6.10 -13.93
C ALA A 32 3.22 4.58 -13.72
N VAL A 33 3.83 3.78 -14.61
CA VAL A 33 3.89 2.30 -14.46
C VAL A 33 4.64 1.89 -13.20
N GLU A 34 5.74 2.57 -12.87
CA GLU A 34 6.53 2.26 -11.68
C GLU A 34 5.77 2.61 -10.40
N LEU A 35 5.08 3.75 -10.38
CA LEU A 35 4.20 4.15 -9.27
C LEU A 35 3.09 3.12 -9.06
N ARG A 36 2.49 2.61 -10.14
CA ARG A 36 1.46 1.56 -10.08
C ARG A 36 2.04 0.25 -9.52
N ASP A 37 3.21 -0.17 -9.97
CA ASP A 37 3.85 -1.40 -9.52
C ASP A 37 4.27 -1.33 -8.05
N ARG A 38 4.84 -0.20 -7.61
CA ARG A 38 5.15 0.08 -6.20
C ARG A 38 3.88 0.07 -5.34
N SER A 39 2.80 0.68 -5.83
CA SER A 39 1.49 0.68 -5.15
C SER A 39 0.91 -0.73 -5.00
N ARG A 40 1.03 -1.56 -6.05
CA ARG A 40 0.60 -2.95 -5.99
C ARG A 40 1.41 -3.74 -4.95
N ALA A 41 2.74 -3.61 -4.99
CA ALA A 41 3.62 -4.29 -4.06
C ALA A 41 3.37 -3.85 -2.60
N MET A 42 3.11 -2.56 -2.38
CA MET A 42 2.69 -2.00 -1.10
C MET A 42 1.37 -2.65 -0.62
N GLY A 43 0.35 -2.72 -1.47
CA GLY A 43 -0.93 -3.33 -1.13
C GLY A 43 -0.83 -4.82 -0.80
N LEU A 44 0.04 -5.57 -1.50
CA LEU A 44 0.34 -6.97 -1.16
C LEU A 44 0.96 -7.09 0.24
N ALA A 45 1.93 -6.23 0.56
CA ALA A 45 2.59 -6.22 1.88
C ALA A 45 1.60 -5.88 3.01
N ILE A 46 0.75 -4.86 2.81
CA ILE A 46 -0.31 -4.50 3.76
C ILE A 46 -1.26 -5.67 3.97
N GLY A 47 -1.69 -6.35 2.90
CA GLY A 47 -2.60 -7.49 3.01
C GLY A 47 -2.02 -8.66 3.82
N ARG A 48 -0.73 -8.95 3.67
CA ARG A 48 -0.03 -9.94 4.53
C ARG A 48 -0.04 -9.54 5.99
N ILE A 49 0.33 -8.29 6.26
CA ILE A 49 0.45 -7.76 7.63
C ILE A 49 -0.91 -7.74 8.30
N GLN A 50 -1.96 -7.30 7.59
CA GLN A 50 -3.32 -7.32 8.07
C GLN A 50 -3.80 -8.73 8.40
N ALA A 51 -3.52 -9.72 7.53
CA ALA A 51 -3.88 -11.12 7.80
C ALA A 51 -3.29 -11.61 9.12
N VAL A 52 -1.99 -11.32 9.36
CA VAL A 52 -1.28 -11.76 10.57
C VAL A 52 -1.75 -11.00 11.82
N ILE A 53 -1.96 -9.69 11.73
CA ILE A 53 -2.37 -8.88 12.89
C ILE A 53 -3.79 -9.22 13.33
N MET A 54 -4.68 -9.46 12.37
CA MET A 54 -6.10 -9.71 12.62
C MET A 54 -6.40 -11.17 12.98
N GLU A 55 -5.47 -12.10 12.73
CA GLU A 55 -5.62 -13.50 13.14
C GLU A 55 -5.54 -13.61 14.68
N PRO A 56 -6.64 -14.00 15.36
CA PRO A 56 -6.66 -14.06 16.83
C PRO A 56 -5.96 -15.29 17.39
N SER A 57 -5.67 -16.31 16.57
CA SER A 57 -5.21 -17.63 16.98
C SER A 57 -3.76 -17.92 16.56
N GLU A 58 -3.20 -19.06 17.00
CA GLU A 58 -1.89 -19.53 16.51
C GLU A 58 -1.93 -19.69 14.99
N VAL A 59 -0.85 -19.24 14.34
CA VAL A 59 -0.65 -19.28 12.88
C VAL A 59 -0.99 -20.68 12.34
N SER A 60 -2.20 -20.84 11.82
CA SER A 60 -2.71 -22.09 11.27
C SER A 60 -2.53 -22.13 9.76
N PRO A 61 -2.58 -23.31 9.10
CA PRO A 61 -2.54 -23.39 7.64
C PRO A 61 -3.58 -22.50 6.93
N ASP A 62 -4.69 -22.19 7.60
CA ASP A 62 -5.77 -21.35 7.07
C ASP A 62 -5.35 -19.88 6.88
N ILE A 63 -4.32 -19.43 7.63
CA ILE A 63 -3.76 -18.07 7.47
C ILE A 63 -3.21 -17.83 6.07
N TYR A 64 -2.75 -18.88 5.39
CA TYR A 64 -2.22 -18.74 4.03
C TYR A 64 -3.33 -18.36 3.04
N GLY A 65 -4.51 -18.96 3.18
CA GLY A 65 -5.68 -18.60 2.38
C GLY A 65 -6.09 -17.15 2.61
N GLU A 66 -6.09 -16.72 3.87
CA GLU A 66 -6.45 -15.35 4.24
C GLU A 66 -5.41 -14.33 3.75
N ILE A 67 -4.12 -14.65 3.86
CA ILE A 67 -3.03 -13.87 3.25
C ILE A 67 -3.29 -13.69 1.75
N LYS A 68 -3.56 -14.77 1.02
CA LYS A 68 -3.79 -14.69 -0.43
C LYS A 68 -5.03 -13.89 -0.79
N ARG A 69 -6.09 -13.99 0.01
CA ARG A 69 -7.31 -13.21 -0.17
C ARG A 69 -7.06 -11.72 0.02
N LEU A 70 -6.39 -11.34 1.13
CA LEU A 70 -6.12 -9.94 1.46
C LEU A 70 -5.05 -9.31 0.56
N GLU A 71 -4.01 -10.06 0.19
CA GLU A 71 -3.05 -9.66 -0.84
C GLU A 71 -3.76 -9.22 -2.12
N LYS A 72 -4.65 -10.06 -2.65
CA LYS A 72 -5.37 -9.77 -3.88
C LYS A 72 -6.29 -8.56 -3.71
N LEU A 73 -7.11 -8.55 -2.66
CA LEU A 73 -8.08 -7.48 -2.42
C LEU A 73 -7.40 -6.11 -2.29
N ILE A 74 -6.38 -6.02 -1.44
CA ILE A 74 -5.73 -4.75 -1.11
C ILE A 74 -4.73 -4.37 -2.20
N GLY A 75 -3.99 -5.34 -2.75
CA GLY A 75 -3.07 -5.13 -3.87
C GLY A 75 -3.77 -4.54 -5.09
N ASP A 76 -4.89 -5.14 -5.52
CA ASP A 76 -5.64 -4.64 -6.68
C ASP A 76 -6.32 -3.29 -6.34
N SER A 77 -6.92 -3.14 -5.15
CA SER A 77 -7.56 -1.88 -4.74
C SER A 77 -6.59 -0.69 -4.70
N VAL A 78 -5.40 -0.88 -4.13
CA VAL A 78 -4.38 0.16 -4.03
C VAL A 78 -3.80 0.50 -5.40
N ALA A 79 -3.54 -0.50 -6.24
CA ALA A 79 -3.05 -0.28 -7.60
C ALA A 79 -4.06 0.45 -8.48
N ASP A 80 -5.35 0.12 -8.37
CA ASP A 80 -6.43 0.79 -9.08
C ASP A 80 -6.64 2.23 -8.57
N GLY A 81 -6.58 2.43 -7.25
CA GLY A 81 -6.60 3.74 -6.62
C GLY A 81 -5.49 4.63 -7.14
N MET A 82 -4.25 4.14 -7.14
CA MET A 82 -3.10 4.87 -7.70
C MET A 82 -3.29 5.12 -9.19
N SER A 83 -3.78 4.14 -9.95
CA SER A 83 -4.00 4.30 -11.40
C SER A 83 -4.96 5.45 -11.70
N ARG A 84 -6.01 5.65 -10.89
CA ARG A 84 -6.92 6.81 -11.04
C ARG A 84 -6.23 8.12 -10.67
N GLN A 85 -5.35 8.11 -9.67
CA GLN A 85 -4.61 9.28 -9.23
C GLN A 85 -3.49 9.68 -10.19
N ILE A 86 -2.94 8.78 -11.00
CA ILE A 86 -1.88 9.12 -11.97
C ILE A 86 -2.41 9.38 -13.40
N GLN A 87 -3.73 9.33 -13.60
CA GLN A 87 -4.32 9.62 -14.90
C GLN A 87 -4.21 11.12 -15.26
N PRO A 88 -4.04 11.47 -16.54
CA PRO A 88 -4.06 12.85 -17.00
C PRO A 88 -5.30 13.60 -16.50
N GLY A 89 -5.09 14.75 -15.85
CA GLY A 89 -6.15 15.60 -15.32
C GLY A 89 -6.56 15.34 -13.86
N SER A 90 -5.99 14.32 -13.19
CA SER A 90 -6.14 14.15 -11.74
C SER A 90 -5.34 15.20 -10.95
N GLU A 91 -5.64 15.35 -9.65
CA GLU A 91 -4.91 16.29 -8.79
C GLU A 91 -3.44 15.92 -8.60
N LEU A 92 -3.14 14.63 -8.42
CA LEU A 92 -1.76 14.17 -8.34
C LEU A 92 -1.02 14.35 -9.68
N TRP A 93 -1.68 14.12 -10.82
CA TRP A 93 -1.09 14.39 -12.13
C TRP A 93 -0.75 15.87 -12.34
N LYS A 94 -1.69 16.77 -12.00
CA LYS A 94 -1.46 18.21 -12.06
C LYS A 94 -0.30 18.64 -11.16
N THR A 95 -0.17 18.02 -9.98
CA THR A 95 0.92 18.29 -9.04
C THR A 95 2.27 17.83 -9.58
N LEU A 96 2.32 16.67 -10.24
CA LEU A 96 3.54 16.14 -10.87
C LEU A 96 3.94 16.97 -12.10
N GLN A 97 2.99 17.41 -12.92
CA GLN A 97 3.29 18.25 -14.09
C GLN A 97 3.60 19.71 -13.73
N GLY A 98 2.89 20.29 -12.75
CA GLY A 98 3.11 21.68 -12.32
C GLY A 98 4.48 21.94 -11.70
N LYS A 99 5.19 20.88 -11.28
CA LYS A 99 6.62 20.96 -10.91
C LYS A 99 7.57 20.91 -12.12
N ALA A 100 7.17 20.26 -13.21
CA ALA A 100 7.97 20.15 -14.43
C ALA A 100 7.96 21.44 -15.28
N ASP A 101 6.89 22.24 -15.19
CA ASP A 101 6.74 23.51 -15.92
C ASP A 101 7.25 24.75 -15.13
N GLY A 102 7.86 24.54 -13.95
CA GLY A 102 8.19 25.57 -12.97
C GLY A 102 9.68 25.87 -12.74
N ASP A 103 10.57 25.35 -13.59
CA ASP A 103 12.02 25.63 -13.66
C ASP A 103 12.41 26.16 -15.06
#